data_AF-A0A257YR75-F1
#
_entry.id   AF-A0A257YR75-F1
#
_cell.length_a   1.000
_cell.length_b   1.000
_cell.length_c   1.000
_cell.angle_alpha   90.00
_cell.angle_beta   90.00
_cell.angle_gamma   90.00
#
_symmetry.space_group_name_H-M   'P 1'
#
loop_
_entity.id
_entity.type
_entity.pdbx_description
1 polymer ?
#
loop_
_entity_poly.entity_id
_entity_poly.type
_entity_poly.pdbx_seq_one_letter_code
_entity_poly.pdbx_strand_id
1 'polypeptide(L)'
;RLGAYTANLRDGSAVARIYGTTVIEERHRHRYEVDIQYRKQLETCGLIFSGMSPDGKLPEIVEVRDHPWFIGVQFHPELKSKPFAPHPLFADFVRAAIEVSRLV
;
A
#
# COMPACT_ATOMS: atom_id res chain seq x y z
N ARG A 1 -2.38 16.07 -4.22
CA ARG A 1 -3.37 15.90 -3.14
C ARG A 1 -2.75 16.26 -1.79
N LEU A 2 -3.54 16.86 -0.89
CA LEU A 2 -3.12 17.25 0.46
C LEU A 2 -4.21 16.89 1.47
N GLY A 3 -3.86 16.21 2.56
CA GLY A 3 -4.80 15.84 3.62
C GLY A 3 -5.28 14.39 3.56
N ALA A 4 -6.34 14.06 4.28
CA ALA A 4 -6.86 12.71 4.40
C ALA A 4 -7.72 12.33 3.17
N TYR A 5 -7.49 11.14 2.61
CA TYR A 5 -8.28 10.58 1.52
C TYR A 5 -8.56 9.11 1.75
N THR A 6 -9.75 8.66 1.35
CA THR A 6 -10.16 7.26 1.37
C THR A 6 -9.49 6.48 0.24
N ALA A 7 -9.10 5.23 0.51
CA ALA A 7 -8.69 4.26 -0.49
C ALA A 7 -9.44 2.93 -0.29
N ASN A 8 -9.86 2.32 -1.39
CA ASN A 8 -10.45 0.98 -1.43
C ASN A 8 -9.35 -0.03 -1.75
N LEU A 9 -9.22 -1.04 -0.91
CA LEU A 9 -8.23 -2.10 -1.03
C LEU A 9 -8.84 -3.32 -1.71
N ARG A 10 -8.03 -4.00 -2.52
CA ARG A 10 -8.42 -5.24 -3.18
C ARG A 10 -8.56 -6.36 -2.16
N ASP A 11 -9.70 -7.03 -2.17
CA ASP A 11 -9.93 -8.21 -1.33
C ASP A 11 -8.84 -9.27 -1.51
N GLY A 12 -8.35 -9.81 -0.40
CA GLY A 12 -7.30 -10.83 -0.37
C GLY A 12 -5.87 -10.32 -0.63
N SER A 13 -5.68 -9.02 -0.89
CA SER A 13 -4.34 -8.40 -0.99
C SER A 13 -3.57 -8.46 0.34
N ALA A 14 -2.24 -8.31 0.28
CA ALA A 14 -1.45 -8.24 1.50
C ALA A 14 -1.84 -7.02 2.33
N VAL A 15 -2.03 -5.86 1.68
CA VAL A 15 -2.40 -4.63 2.39
C VAL A 15 -3.75 -4.73 3.09
N ALA A 16 -4.78 -5.35 2.48
CA ALA A 16 -6.08 -5.56 3.13
C ALA A 16 -5.96 -6.44 4.38
N ARG A 17 -5.10 -7.48 4.34
CA ARG A 17 -4.82 -8.32 5.52
C ARG A 17 -4.10 -7.55 6.62
N ILE A 18 -3.12 -6.72 6.27
CA ILE A 18 -2.33 -5.92 7.22
C ILE A 18 -3.20 -4.88 7.93
N TYR A 19 -4.07 -4.19 7.20
CA TYR A 19 -4.99 -3.22 7.80
C TYR A 19 -6.20 -3.86 8.48
N GLY A 20 -6.55 -5.10 8.12
CA GLY A 20 -7.74 -5.80 8.65
C GLY A 20 -9.07 -5.26 8.12
N THR A 21 -9.04 -4.46 7.06
CA THR A 21 -10.19 -3.82 6.41
C THR A 21 -9.89 -3.61 4.93
N THR A 22 -10.91 -3.38 4.11
CA THR A 22 -10.80 -3.09 2.68
C THR A 22 -11.06 -1.62 2.35
N VAL A 23 -11.32 -0.79 3.36
CA VAL A 23 -11.46 0.66 3.23
C VAL A 23 -10.60 1.33 4.29
N ILE A 24 -9.70 2.21 3.85
CA ILE A 24 -8.79 2.96 4.72
C ILE A 24 -8.86 4.45 4.41
N GLU A 25 -8.35 5.27 5.33
CA GLU A 25 -8.19 6.72 5.13
C GLU A 25 -6.76 7.13 5.48
N GLU A 26 -6.02 7.74 4.56
CA GLU A 26 -4.60 8.05 4.73
C GLU A 26 -4.25 9.47 4.30
N ARG A 27 -3.10 9.98 4.76
CA ARG A 27 -2.69 11.37 4.53
C ARG A 27 -1.76 11.51 3.32
N HIS A 28 -2.13 12.39 2.39
CA HIS A 28 -1.39 12.64 1.15
C HIS A 28 -0.67 13.99 1.19
N ARG A 29 0.48 14.07 0.49
CA ARG A 29 1.18 15.32 0.18
C ARG A 29 2.05 15.18 -1.08
N HIS A 30 1.40 14.98 -2.23
CA HIS A 30 2.07 14.82 -3.54
C HIS A 30 1.32 15.56 -4.64
N ARG A 31 1.89 15.63 -5.85
CA ARG A 31 1.23 16.22 -7.04
C ARG A 31 1.18 15.26 -8.21
N TYR A 32 2.22 14.45 -8.38
CA TYR A 32 2.25 13.41 -9.39
C TYR A 32 1.42 12.21 -8.95
N GLU A 33 0.77 11.61 -9.93
CA GLU A 33 -0.04 10.40 -9.81
C GLU A 33 0.48 9.37 -10.81
N VAL A 34 0.18 8.09 -10.57
CA VAL A 34 0.49 7.02 -11.53
C VAL A 34 -0.36 7.21 -12.78
N ASP A 35 0.29 7.17 -13.94
CA ASP A 35 -0.39 7.21 -15.23
C ASP A 35 -1.03 5.85 -15.54
N ILE A 36 -2.37 5.84 -15.62
CA ILE A 36 -3.17 4.62 -15.81
C ILE A 36 -2.90 3.97 -17.17
N GLN A 37 -2.37 4.71 -18.15
CA GLN A 37 -2.02 4.17 -19.46
C GLN A 37 -1.01 3.01 -19.35
N TYR A 38 -0.16 3.06 -18.32
CA TYR A 38 0.85 2.03 -18.05
C TYR A 38 0.35 0.87 -17.19
N ARG A 39 -0.89 0.94 -16.68
CA ARG A 39 -1.42 -0.06 -15.73
C ARG A 39 -1.25 -1.50 -16.22
N LYS A 40 -1.73 -1.79 -17.43
CA LYS A 40 -1.69 -3.16 -17.98
C LYS A 40 -0.25 -3.65 -18.20
N GLN A 41 0.65 -2.76 -18.61
CA GLN A 41 2.06 -3.09 -18.81
C GLN A 41 2.73 -3.44 -17.48
N LEU A 42 2.50 -2.61 -16.45
CA LEU A 42 3.00 -2.84 -15.10
C LEU A 42 2.41 -4.12 -14.48
N GLU A 43 1.12 -4.38 -14.67
CA GLU A 43 0.46 -5.61 -14.20
C GLU A 43 1.03 -6.86 -14.87
N THR A 44 1.41 -6.77 -16.15
CA THR A 44 2.08 -7.86 -16.89
C THR A 44 3.46 -8.17 -16.31
N CYS A 45 4.16 -7.17 -15.79
CA CYS A 45 5.44 -7.32 -15.11
C CYS A 45 5.32 -7.78 -13.64
N GLY A 46 4.10 -8.08 -13.16
CA GLY A 46 3.87 -8.61 -11.82
C GLY A 46 3.49 -7.57 -10.77
N LEU A 47 3.36 -6.29 -11.13
CA LEU A 47 2.81 -5.26 -10.24
C LEU A 47 1.31 -5.51 -10.02
N ILE A 48 0.81 -5.27 -8.82
CA ILE A 48 -0.59 -5.42 -8.46
C ILE A 48 -1.05 -4.09 -7.90
N PHE A 49 -2.06 -3.48 -8.52
CA PHE A 49 -2.75 -2.31 -7.96
C PHE A 49 -3.70 -2.79 -6.87
N SER A 50 -3.23 -2.79 -5.61
CA SER A 50 -3.96 -3.33 -4.47
C SER A 50 -4.75 -2.29 -3.68
N GLY A 51 -4.54 -1.01 -3.96
CA GLY A 51 -5.33 0.09 -3.40
C GLY A 51 -5.62 1.16 -4.44
N MET A 52 -6.86 1.60 -4.53
CA MET A 52 -7.33 2.60 -5.49
C MET A 52 -8.17 3.66 -4.76
N SER A 53 -8.25 4.87 -5.32
CA SER A 53 -9.23 5.87 -4.90
C SER A 53 -10.67 5.31 -5.01
N PRO A 54 -11.66 5.88 -4.31
CA PRO A 54 -13.01 5.31 -4.28
C PRO A 54 -13.70 5.28 -5.65
N ASP A 55 -13.31 6.18 -6.55
CA ASP A 55 -13.76 6.22 -7.95
C ASP A 55 -12.98 5.25 -8.88
N GLY A 56 -12.00 4.52 -8.35
CA GLY A 56 -11.20 3.54 -9.06
C GLY A 56 -10.18 4.11 -10.05
N LYS A 57 -9.95 5.43 -10.03
CA LYS A 57 -9.11 6.11 -11.04
C LYS A 57 -7.65 6.26 -10.64
N LEU A 58 -7.38 6.52 -9.37
CA LEU A 58 -6.04 6.83 -8.88
C LEU A 58 -5.48 5.62 -8.11
N PRO A 59 -4.37 5.03 -8.57
CA PRO A 59 -3.59 4.11 -7.77
C PRO A 59 -3.09 4.74 -6.47
N GLU A 60 -3.43 4.13 -5.34
CA GLU A 60 -2.98 4.55 -4.01
C GLU A 60 -1.93 3.60 -3.44
N ILE A 61 -2.06 2.30 -3.75
CA ILE A 61 -1.21 1.24 -3.23
C ILE A 61 -0.88 0.24 -4.32
N VAL A 62 0.38 -0.16 -4.38
CA VAL A 62 0.88 -1.22 -5.25
C VAL A 62 1.60 -2.31 -4.46
N GLU A 63 1.51 -3.54 -4.94
CA GLU A 63 2.21 -4.73 -4.46
C GLU A 63 2.98 -5.37 -5.61
N VAL A 64 3.99 -6.20 -5.30
CA VAL A 64 4.70 -7.00 -6.32
C VAL A 64 4.47 -8.48 -6.04
N ARG A 65 4.05 -9.22 -7.07
CA ARG A 65 3.87 -10.68 -6.98
C ARG A 65 5.20 -11.38 -6.71
N ASP A 66 5.13 -12.50 -6.00
CA ASP A 66 6.29 -13.37 -5.73
C ASP A 66 7.43 -12.71 -4.92
N HIS A 67 7.13 -11.62 -4.21
CA HIS A 67 8.04 -10.98 -3.26
C HIS A 67 7.55 -11.20 -1.81
N PRO A 68 8.42 -11.53 -0.83
CA PRO A 68 8.01 -11.86 0.53
C PRO A 68 7.24 -10.71 1.21
N TRP A 69 7.64 -9.47 0.95
CA TRP A 69 6.93 -8.27 1.37
C TRP A 69 7.29 -7.09 0.47
N PHE A 70 6.40 -6.65 -0.40
CA PHE A 70 6.61 -5.46 -1.22
C PHE A 70 5.31 -4.67 -1.30
N ILE A 71 5.29 -3.49 -0.69
CA ILE A 71 4.14 -2.59 -0.69
C ILE A 71 4.65 -1.17 -0.92
N GLY A 72 4.14 -0.50 -1.95
CA GLY A 72 4.35 0.92 -2.24
C GLY A 72 3.06 1.70 -2.06
N VAL A 73 3.14 2.89 -1.46
CA VAL A 73 1.98 3.75 -1.17
C VAL A 73 2.21 5.18 -1.66
N GLN A 74 1.16 5.86 -2.11
CA GLN A 74 1.19 7.30 -2.47
C GLN A 74 1.01 8.22 -1.26
N PHE A 75 0.39 7.73 -0.20
CA PHE A 75 0.20 8.45 1.05
C PHE A 75 1.39 8.33 1.99
N HIS A 76 1.31 9.03 3.11
CA HIS A 76 2.32 9.10 4.16
C HIS A 76 1.84 8.38 5.43
N PRO A 77 2.00 7.04 5.52
CA PRO A 77 1.56 6.27 6.69
C PRO A 77 2.29 6.69 7.99
N GLU A 78 3.49 7.26 7.86
CA GLU A 78 4.29 7.77 8.97
C GLU A 78 3.58 8.89 9.74
N LEU A 79 2.73 9.67 9.06
CA LEU A 79 2.00 10.78 9.69
C LEU A 79 0.85 10.32 10.60
N LYS A 80 0.50 9.03 10.55
CA LYS A 80 -0.51 8.41 11.43
C LYS A 80 0.08 7.42 12.43
N SER A 81 1.37 7.09 12.30
CA SER A 81 2.06 6.20 13.24
C SER A 81 2.30 6.88 14.59
N LYS A 82 2.17 6.14 15.69
CA LYS A 82 2.44 6.62 17.06
C LYS A 82 3.27 5.59 17.82
N PRO A 83 4.06 6.00 18.84
CA PRO A 83 4.90 5.06 19.61
C PRO A 83 4.14 3.85 20.21
N PHE A 84 2.95 4.10 20.76
CA PHE A 84 2.11 3.04 21.37
C PHE A 84 0.99 2.53 20.46
N ALA A 85 0.97 2.99 19.20
CA ALA A 85 0.03 2.55 18.18
C ALA A 85 0.76 2.65 16.83
N PRO A 86 1.76 1.78 16.59
CA PRO A 86 2.53 1.82 15.36
C PRO A 86 1.60 1.56 14.18
N HIS A 87 1.84 2.28 13.10
CA HIS A 87 1.03 2.12 11.91
C HIS A 87 1.22 0.70 11.32
N PRO A 88 0.13 0.02 10.90
CA PRO A 88 0.16 -1.41 10.58
C PRO A 88 1.16 -1.78 9.47
N LEU A 89 1.31 -0.94 8.43
CA LEU A 89 2.33 -1.15 7.39
C LEU A 89 3.76 -1.21 7.95
N PHE A 90 4.12 -0.37 8.93
CA PHE A 90 5.47 -0.39 9.49
C PHE A 90 5.68 -1.57 10.42
N ALA A 91 4.69 -1.89 11.24
CA ALA A 91 4.75 -3.07 12.11
C ALA A 91 4.92 -4.36 11.29
N ASP A 92 4.16 -4.48 10.20
CA ASP A 92 4.24 -5.65 9.32
C ASP A 92 5.51 -5.68 8.47
N PHE A 93 5.99 -4.52 7.99
CA PHE A 93 7.27 -4.41 7.30
C PHE A 93 8.43 -4.92 8.17
N VAL A 94 8.49 -4.50 9.45
CA VAL A 94 9.53 -4.94 10.38
C VAL A 94 9.40 -6.42 10.69
N ARG A 95 8.17 -6.93 10.89
CA ARG A 95 7.91 -8.37 11.05
C ARG A 95 8.48 -9.15 9.86
N ALA A 96 8.16 -8.74 8.63
CA ALA A 96 8.64 -9.39 7.42
C ALA A 96 10.16 -9.31 7.28
N ALA A 97 10.78 -8.18 7.63
CA ALA A 97 12.24 -8.04 7.62
C ALA A 97 12.92 -9.02 8.59
N ILE A 98 12.37 -9.20 9.79
CA ILE A 98 12.87 -10.16 10.77
C ILE A 98 12.74 -11.60 10.25
N GLU A 99 11.60 -11.95 9.66
CA GLU A 99 11.38 -13.28 9.10
C GLU A 99 12.34 -13.60 7.96
N VAL A 100 12.50 -12.67 7.01
CA VAL A 100 13.42 -12.83 5.86
C VAL A 100 14.87 -12.91 6.34
N SER A 101 15.28 -12.11 7.32
CA SER A 101 16.64 -12.15 7.87
C SER A 101 17.00 -13.48 8.53
N ARG A 102 16.01 -14.27 8.97
CA ARG A 102 16.24 -15.59 9.59
C ARG A 102 16.30 -16.74 8.58
N LEU A 103 15.97 -16.48 7.32
CA LEU A 103 16.04 -17.44 6.21
C LEU A 103 17.37 -17.41 5.47
N VAL A 104 18.24 -16.45 5.82
CA VAL A 104 19.63 -16.31 5.34
C VAL A 104 20.58 -16.80 6.43
#